data_AF-A0A7W1LBK0-F1
#
_entry.id   AF-A0A7W1LBK0-F1
#
_cell.length_a   1.000
_cell.length_b   1.000
_cell.length_c   1.000
_cell.angle_alpha   90.00
_cell.angle_beta   90.00
_cell.angle_gamma   90.00
#
_symmetry.space_group_name_H-M   'P 1'
#
loop_
_entity.id
_entity.type
_entity.pdbx_description
1 polymer ?
#
loop_
_entity_poly.entity_id
_entity_poly.type
_entity_poly.pdbx_seq_one_letter_code
_entity_poly.pdbx_strand_id
1 'polypeptide(L)' 'MNLTVKEIESAIEQLPPSEVSELSEWFERFEAEIWDEQIAADIKNGKLQRLIEEAEKDFAEGNCQPI' A
#
# COMPACT_ATOMS: atom_id res chain seq x y z
N MET A 1 -15.15 -11.56 19.84
CA MET A 1 -16.21 -10.90 19.05
C MET A 1 -15.58 -10.46 17.75
N ASN A 2 -16.22 -10.73 16.61
CA ASN A 2 -15.73 -10.29 15.30
C ASN A 2 -16.55 -9.07 14.90
N LEU A 3 -15.92 -7.90 14.76
CA LEU A 3 -16.59 -6.70 14.26
C LEU A 3 -16.67 -6.78 12.73
N THR A 4 -17.83 -6.47 12.19
CA THR A 4 -18.02 -6.30 10.74
C THR A 4 -17.51 -4.94 10.29
N VAL A 5 -17.15 -4.82 9.01
CA VAL A 5 -16.72 -3.53 8.43
C VAL A 5 -17.77 -2.44 8.65
N LYS A 6 -19.06 -2.77 8.50
CA LYS A 6 -20.16 -1.82 8.73
C LYS A 6 -20.23 -1.32 10.17
N GLU A 7 -19.95 -2.19 11.15
CA GLU A 7 -19.91 -1.78 12.56
C GLU A 7 -18.72 -0.85 12.84
N ILE A 8 -17.59 -1.06 12.17
CA ILE A 8 -16.42 -0.17 12.23
C ILE A 8 -16.76 1.18 11.58
N GLU A 9 -17.32 1.19 10.37
CA GLU A 9 -17.77 2.43 9.69
C GLU A 9 -18.74 3.23 10.57
N SER A 10 -19.73 2.56 11.15
CA SER A 10 -20.71 3.20 12.05
C SER A 10 -20.07 3.78 13.31
N ALA A 11 -18.99 3.17 13.82
CA ALA A 11 -18.25 3.70 14.96
C ALA A 11 -17.42 4.93 14.56
N ILE A 12 -16.80 4.91 13.38
CA ILE A 12 -16.02 6.03 12.83
C ILE A 12 -16.92 7.26 12.61
N GLU A 13 -18.15 7.07 12.11
CA GLU A 13 -19.12 8.16 11.92
C GLU A 13 -19.49 8.89 13.22
N GLN A 14 -19.29 8.27 14.39
CA GLN A 14 -19.58 8.88 15.68
C GLN A 14 -18.37 9.60 16.31
N LEU A 15 -17.20 9.53 15.68
CA LEU A 15 -16.00 10.19 16.19
C LEU A 15 -16.06 11.71 15.99
N PRO A 16 -15.49 12.50 16.91
CA PRO A 16 -15.25 13.91 16.66
C PRO A 16 -14.22 14.08 15.52
N PRO A 17 -14.25 15.19 14.76
CA PRO A 17 -13.36 15.40 13.61
C PRO A 17 -11.86 15.24 13.90
N SER A 18 -11.42 15.57 15.12
CA SER A 18 -10.02 15.39 15.53
C SER A 18 -9.60 13.92 15.59
N GLU A 19 -10.48 13.05 16.11
CA GLU A 19 -10.22 11.62 16.20
C GLU A 19 -10.33 10.93 14.84
N VAL A 20 -11.19 11.45 13.95
CA VAL A 20 -11.21 11.01 12.54
C VAL A 20 -9.86 11.30 11.88
N SER A 21 -9.29 12.50 12.09
CA SER A 21 -7.98 12.86 11.53
C SER A 21 -6.87 11.94 12.07
N GLU A 22 -6.84 11.69 13.38
CA GLU A 22 -5.87 10.79 14.00
C GLU A 22 -6.01 9.36 13.45
N LEU A 23 -7.24 8.88 13.30
CA LEU A 23 -7.51 7.56 12.72
C LEU A 23 -7.06 7.48 11.26
N SER A 24 -7.29 8.51 10.45
CA SER A 24 -6.85 8.56 9.05
C SER A 24 -5.33 8.47 8.96
N GLU A 25 -4.58 9.23 9.76
CA GLU A 25 -3.12 9.17 9.78
C GLU A 25 -2.58 7.79 10.18
N TRP A 26 -3.25 7.13 11.15
CA TRP A 26 -2.90 5.76 11.52
C TRP A 26 -3.22 4.77 10.40
N PHE A 27 -4.38 4.91 9.76
CA PHE A 27 -4.84 3.99 8.72
C PHE A 27 -3.93 4.05 7.49
N GLU A 28 -3.44 5.22 7.10
CA GLU A 28 -2.44 5.38 6.04
C GLU A 28 -1.17 4.56 6.31
N ARG A 29 -0.68 4.56 7.56
CA ARG A 29 0.49 3.74 7.94
C ARG A 29 0.18 2.25 7.90
N PHE A 30 -0.99 1.87 8.38
CA PHE A 30 -1.44 0.48 8.36
C PHE A 30 -1.60 -0.06 6.93
N GLU A 31 -2.18 0.73 6.03
CA GLU A 31 -2.29 0.36 4.61
C GLU A 31 -0.91 0.26 3.94
N ALA A 32 0.03 1.16 4.28
CA ALA A 32 1.40 1.08 3.79
C ALA A 32 2.09 -0.23 4.23
N GLU A 33 1.91 -0.66 5.48
CA GLU A 33 2.46 -1.93 5.98
C GLU A 33 1.87 -3.14 5.23
N ILE A 34 0.55 -3.15 4.97
CA ILE A 34 -0.08 -4.20 4.16
C ILE A 34 0.49 -4.21 2.74
N TRP A 35 0.73 -3.02 2.17
CA TRP A 35 1.27 -2.91 0.82
C TRP A 35 2.71 -3.42 0.74
N ASP A 36 3.55 -3.13 1.74
CA ASP A 36 4.91 -3.67 1.85
C ASP A 36 4.90 -5.20 1.90
N GLU A 37 4.02 -5.80 2.70
CA GLU A 37 3.86 -7.26 2.78
C GLU A 37 3.43 -7.85 1.43
N GLN A 38 2.47 -7.21 0.75
CA GLN A 38 1.99 -7.66 -0.56
C GLN A 38 3.08 -7.58 -1.63
N ILE A 39 3.85 -6.48 -1.67
CA ILE A 39 4.98 -6.32 -2.59
C ILE A 39 6.03 -7.42 -2.32
N ALA A 40 6.39 -7.65 -1.06
CA ALA A 40 7.35 -8.69 -0.70
C ALA A 40 6.89 -10.08 -1.14
N ALA A 41 5.61 -10.39 -0.97
CA ALA A 41 5.01 -11.64 -1.45
C ALA A 41 5.04 -11.73 -2.98
N ASP A 42 4.75 -10.65 -3.70
CA ASP A 42 4.73 -10.62 -5.16
C ASP A 42 6.14 -10.74 -5.77
N ILE A 43 7.15 -10.14 -5.14
CA ILE A 43 8.57 -10.34 -5.47
C ILE A 43 8.92 -11.82 -5.31
N LYS A 44 8.59 -12.42 -4.16
CA LYS A 44 8.88 -13.83 -3.88
C LYS A 44 8.20 -14.77 -4.88
N ASN A 45 7.00 -14.41 -5.34
CA ASN A 45 6.25 -15.16 -6.33
C ASN A 45 6.64 -14.85 -7.78
N GLY A 46 7.64 -13.99 -8.01
CA GLY A 46 8.13 -13.63 -9.34
C GLY A 46 7.16 -12.79 -10.17
N LYS A 47 6.11 -12.22 -9.57
CA LYS A 47 5.09 -11.44 -10.31
C LYS A 47 5.67 -10.16 -10.92
N LEU A 48 6.71 -9.61 -10.30
CA LEU A 48 7.37 -8.38 -10.75
C LEU A 48 8.54 -8.64 -11.70
N GLN A 49 8.84 -9.91 -12.02
CA GLN A 49 10.00 -10.28 -12.84
C GLN A 49 9.99 -9.60 -14.22
N ARG A 50 8.81 -9.54 -14.86
CA ARG A 50 8.65 -8.86 -16.16
C ARG A 50 8.99 -7.37 -16.09
N LEU A 51 8.60 -6.70 -15.00
CA LEU A 51 8.86 -5.27 -14.82
C LEU A 51 10.36 -5.01 -14.59
N ILE A 52 11.03 -5.92 -13.88
CA ILE A 52 12.49 -5.88 -13.69
C ILE A 52 13.20 -6.03 -15.03
N GLU A 53 12.82 -7.03 -15.83
CA GLU A 53 13.42 -7.26 -17.15
C GLU A 53 13.23 -6.07 -18.10
N GLU A 54 12.05 -5.43 -18.06
CA GLU A 54 11.76 -4.23 -18.83
C GLU A 54 12.63 -3.04 -18.37
N ALA A 55 12.73 -2.82 -17.06
CA ALA A 55 13.56 -1.76 -16.50
C ALA A 55 15.07 -1.97 -16.80
N GLU A 56 15.56 -3.21 -16.75
CA GLU A 56 16.94 -3.55 -17.09
C GLU A 56 17.23 -3.28 -18.57
N LYS A 57 16.28 -3.61 -19.46
CA LYS A 57 16.39 -3.34 -20.89
C LYS A 57 16.41 -1.83 -21.16
N ASP A 58 15.48 -1.08 -20.59
CA ASP A 58 15.41 0.38 -20.76
C ASP A 58 16.68 1.06 -20.25
N PHE A 59 17.23 0.59 -19.13
CA PHE A 59 18.51 1.06 -18.61
C PHE A 59 19.68 0.79 -19.58
N ALA A 60 19.75 -0.43 -20.12
CA ALA A 60 20.78 -0.78 -21.10
C ALA A 60 20.68 0.03 -22.41
N GLU A 61 19.47 0.41 -22.81
CA GLU A 61 19.20 1.24 -24.00
C GLU A 61 19.37 2.74 -23.76
N GLY A 62 19.62 3.17 -22.51
CA GLY A 62 19.72 4.58 -22.15
C GLY A 62 18.38 5.30 -22.09
N ASN A 63 17.27 4.55 -22.04
CA ASN A 63 15.90 5.06 -21.93
C ASN A 63 15.55 5.36 -20.46
N CYS A 64 16.45 6.02 -19.72
CA CYS A 64 16.25 6.41 -18.33
C CYS A 64 16.48 7.91 -18.13
N GLN A 65 15.79 8.50 -17.16
CA GLN A 65 16.03 9.87 -16.72
C GLN A 65 16.98 9.88 -15.51
N PRO A 66 17.86 10.89 -15.38
CA PRO A 66 18.60 11.10 -14.16
C PRO A 66 17.65 11.36 -12.98
N ILE A 67 18.07 10.92 -11.79
CA ILE A 67 17.34 11.04 -10.53
C ILE A 67 17.33 12.50 -10.05
#